data_AF-A0A4V1ZYJ1-F1
#
_entry.id   AF-A0A4V1ZYJ1-F1
#
_cell.length_a   1.000
_cell.length_b   1.000
_cell.length_c   1.000
_cell.angle_alpha   90.00
_cell.angle_beta   90.00
_cell.angle_gamma   90.00
#
_symmetry.space_group_name_H-M   'P 1'
#
loop_
_entity.id
_entity.type
_entity.pdbx_description
1 polymer ?
#
loop_
_entity_poly.entity_id
_entity_poly.type
_entity_poly.pdbx_seq_one_letter_code
_entity_poly.pdbx_strand_id
1 'polypeptide(L)'
;HSDDEGLVIPPRIAPFQVVIVPIYKGPEQNILINEKAAELVQQLKAAGIRVKFDDNDNNRPGWKFAEYEKKGVPVRVAIGARDVENNTVEVARRDTREKQSVSLDGFTTTISDLLNDIQQSMFNKALAHRDAHITRVDSWEEFQSVLKEKTGFISAHWDGTAETEDKIKELTKATIRCIPLDNPQEEGKCIFTGKPSKERVLFAQAY
;
A
#
# COMPACT_ATOMS: atom_id res chain seq x y z
N HIS A 1 0.99 1.45 -4.52
CA HIS A 1 0.43 0.30 -3.76
C HIS A 1 -0.33 -0.64 -4.67
N SER A 2 -1.19 -0.12 -5.55
CA SER A 2 -1.93 -0.90 -6.56
C SER A 2 -1.03 -1.85 -7.37
N ASP A 3 -1.64 -2.91 -7.87
CA ASP A 3 -1.02 -3.94 -8.71
C ASP A 3 -1.87 -4.17 -9.98
N ASP A 4 -1.52 -5.18 -10.79
CA ASP A 4 -2.20 -5.49 -12.06
C ASP A 4 -3.67 -5.91 -11.89
N GLU A 5 -4.08 -6.31 -10.67
CA GLU A 5 -5.47 -6.72 -10.37
C GLU A 5 -6.33 -5.55 -9.87
N GLY A 6 -5.73 -4.36 -9.68
CA GLY A 6 -6.45 -3.14 -9.34
C GLY A 6 -5.91 -2.47 -8.09
N LEU A 7 -6.82 -1.83 -7.33
CA LEU A 7 -6.44 -1.03 -6.17
C LEU A 7 -5.92 -1.92 -5.04
N VAL A 8 -4.95 -1.39 -4.28
CA VAL A 8 -4.52 -1.93 -2.99
C VAL A 8 -4.51 -0.76 -2.02
N ILE A 9 -5.55 -0.67 -1.18
CA ILE A 9 -5.80 0.50 -0.35
C ILE A 9 -5.32 0.22 1.08
N PRO A 10 -4.51 1.11 1.69
CA PRO A 10 -4.14 0.98 3.09
C PRO A 10 -5.39 0.94 4.00
N PRO A 11 -5.46 0.01 4.98
CA PRO A 11 -6.61 -0.15 5.86
C PRO A 11 -7.14 1.12 6.51
N ARG A 12 -6.27 2.05 6.90
CA ARG A 12 -6.70 3.30 7.57
C ARG A 12 -7.55 4.20 6.68
N ILE A 13 -7.36 4.16 5.36
CA ILE A 13 -8.08 5.01 4.40
C ILE A 13 -9.08 4.23 3.52
N ALA A 14 -9.15 2.90 3.68
CA ALA A 14 -10.07 2.07 2.90
C ALA A 14 -11.53 2.37 3.26
N PRO A 15 -12.44 2.62 2.28
CA PRO A 15 -13.86 2.85 2.56
C PRO A 15 -14.52 1.67 3.28
N PHE A 16 -14.22 0.46 2.82
CA PHE A 16 -14.43 -0.78 3.57
C PHE A 16 -13.08 -1.43 3.81
N GLN A 17 -12.80 -1.77 5.06
CA GLN A 17 -11.61 -2.49 5.49
C GLN A 17 -11.80 -4.00 5.30
N VAL A 18 -13.02 -4.46 5.59
CA VAL A 18 -13.41 -5.87 5.52
C VAL A 18 -14.64 -6.01 4.63
N VAL A 19 -14.65 -7.03 3.77
CA VAL A 19 -15.86 -7.50 3.12
C VAL A 19 -16.13 -8.95 3.47
N ILE A 20 -17.37 -9.25 3.87
CA ILE A 20 -17.83 -10.61 4.15
C ILE A 20 -18.66 -11.07 2.95
N VAL A 21 -18.30 -12.22 2.39
CA VAL A 21 -18.98 -12.82 1.23
C VAL A 21 -19.47 -14.22 1.60
N PRO A 22 -20.78 -14.47 1.55
CA PRO A 22 -21.35 -15.76 1.88
C PRO A 22 -21.17 -16.77 0.73
N ILE A 23 -20.94 -18.04 1.08
CA ILE A 23 -20.87 -19.17 0.14
C ILE A 23 -21.85 -20.25 0.59
N TYR A 24 -22.95 -20.40 -0.13
CA TYR A 24 -24.01 -21.32 0.27
C TYR A 24 -24.60 -22.06 -0.93
N LYS A 25 -25.28 -23.17 -0.65
CA LYS A 25 -26.06 -23.96 -1.60
C LYS A 25 -27.46 -24.18 -1.02
N GLY A 26 -28.44 -23.47 -1.56
CA GLY A 26 -29.83 -23.56 -1.13
C GLY A 26 -30.19 -22.63 0.05
N PRO A 27 -31.48 -22.53 0.38
CA PRO A 27 -32.01 -21.52 1.31
C PRO A 27 -31.63 -21.75 2.77
N GLU A 28 -31.55 -23.01 3.22
CA GLU A 28 -31.24 -23.33 4.63
C GLU A 28 -29.83 -22.88 5.03
N GLN A 29 -28.84 -23.14 4.18
CA GLN A 29 -27.46 -22.68 4.39
C GLN A 29 -27.38 -21.15 4.38
N ASN A 30 -28.15 -20.50 3.49
CA ASN A 30 -28.16 -19.04 3.38
C ASN A 30 -28.63 -18.39 4.69
N ILE A 31 -29.70 -18.91 5.31
CA ILE A 31 -30.21 -18.40 6.58
C ILE A 31 -29.14 -18.48 7.67
N LEU A 32 -28.54 -19.66 7.86
CA LEU A 32 -27.49 -19.90 8.86
C LEU A 32 -26.30 -18.94 8.68
N ILE A 33 -25.84 -18.77 7.43
CA ILE A 33 -24.70 -17.92 7.12
C ILE A 33 -25.04 -16.43 7.31
N ASN A 34 -26.25 -16.00 6.95
CA ASN A 34 -26.68 -14.62 7.13
C ASN A 34 -26.74 -14.23 8.62
N GLU A 35 -27.26 -15.12 9.47
CA GLU A 35 -27.28 -14.91 10.92
C GLU A 35 -25.85 -14.76 11.46
N LYS A 36 -24.95 -15.68 11.09
CA LYS A 36 -23.57 -15.62 11.54
C LYS A 36 -22.82 -14.41 11.00
N ALA A 37 -23.02 -14.05 9.74
CA ALA A 37 -22.42 -12.88 9.12
C ALA A 37 -22.91 -11.58 9.78
N ALA A 38 -24.20 -11.49 10.14
CA ALA A 38 -24.75 -10.33 10.85
C ALA A 38 -24.09 -10.15 12.23
N GLU A 39 -23.85 -11.24 12.96
CA GLU A 39 -23.11 -11.22 14.22
C GLU A 39 -21.69 -10.67 14.02
N LEU A 40 -20.94 -11.18 13.04
CA LEU A 40 -19.58 -10.72 12.74
C LEU A 40 -19.55 -9.26 12.31
N VAL A 41 -20.52 -8.82 11.50
CA VAL A 41 -20.65 -7.41 11.11
C VAL A 41 -20.82 -6.54 12.35
N GLN A 42 -21.67 -6.94 13.30
CA GLN A 42 -21.90 -6.18 14.52
C GLN A 42 -20.63 -6.10 15.38
N GLN A 43 -19.94 -7.22 15.58
CA GLN A 43 -18.70 -7.26 16.36
C GLN A 43 -17.60 -6.38 15.75
N LEU A 44 -17.38 -6.50 14.43
CA LEU A 44 -16.40 -5.69 13.71
C LEU A 44 -16.74 -4.19 13.77
N LYS A 45 -18.01 -3.82 13.56
CA LYS A 45 -18.45 -2.42 13.69
C LYS A 45 -18.26 -1.88 15.11
N ALA A 46 -18.54 -2.68 16.13
CA ALA A 46 -18.31 -2.30 17.53
C ALA A 46 -16.83 -2.03 17.83
N ALA A 47 -15.92 -2.73 17.13
CA ALA A 47 -14.48 -2.47 17.16
C ALA A 47 -14.02 -1.31 16.25
N GLY A 48 -14.93 -0.57 15.62
CA GLY A 48 -14.61 0.55 14.72
C GLY A 48 -14.16 0.13 13.33
N ILE A 49 -14.32 -1.14 12.96
CA ILE A 49 -13.91 -1.67 11.65
C ILE A 49 -15.03 -1.44 10.63
N ARG A 50 -14.68 -0.81 9.51
CA ARG A 50 -15.60 -0.56 8.39
C ARG A 50 -15.78 -1.85 7.59
N VAL A 51 -16.90 -2.53 7.81
CA VAL A 51 -17.23 -3.81 7.18
C VAL A 51 -18.45 -3.71 6.27
N LYS A 52 -18.40 -4.39 5.13
CA LYS A 52 -19.55 -4.65 4.25
C LYS A 52 -19.85 -6.14 4.23
N PHE A 53 -21.12 -6.49 4.42
CA PHE A 53 -21.63 -7.80 4.04
C PHE A 53 -22.21 -7.71 2.63
N ASP A 54 -21.83 -8.64 1.75
CA ASP A 54 -22.36 -8.74 0.39
C ASP A 54 -23.21 -10.00 0.23
N ASP A 55 -24.49 -9.87 0.59
CA ASP A 55 -25.56 -10.85 0.45
C ASP A 55 -26.29 -10.77 -0.91
N ASN A 56 -25.75 -10.04 -1.89
CA ASN A 56 -26.43 -9.88 -3.17
C ASN A 56 -26.39 -11.16 -4.01
N ASP A 57 -27.54 -11.76 -4.26
CA ASP A 57 -27.64 -13.03 -5.00
C ASP A 57 -27.45 -12.90 -6.52
N ASN A 58 -27.40 -11.67 -7.05
CA ASN A 58 -27.21 -11.43 -8.49
C ASN A 58 -25.83 -11.87 -8.99
N ASN A 59 -24.84 -12.01 -8.10
CA ASN A 59 -23.47 -12.30 -8.45
C ASN A 59 -22.94 -13.54 -7.72
N ARG A 60 -22.27 -14.42 -8.47
CA ARG A 60 -21.59 -15.59 -7.89
C ARG A 60 -20.44 -15.16 -6.97
N PRO A 61 -20.10 -15.93 -5.92
CA PRO A 61 -19.03 -15.57 -4.99
C PRO A 61 -17.70 -15.23 -5.66
N GLY A 62 -17.28 -15.99 -6.67
CA GLY A 62 -16.04 -15.72 -7.41
C GLY A 62 -16.03 -14.36 -8.13
N TRP A 63 -17.18 -13.89 -8.61
CA TRP A 63 -17.30 -12.55 -9.19
C TRP A 63 -17.15 -11.48 -8.11
N LYS A 64 -17.81 -11.68 -6.95
CA LYS A 64 -17.69 -10.77 -5.80
C LYS A 64 -16.23 -10.67 -5.34
N PHE A 65 -15.52 -11.78 -5.31
CA PHE A 65 -14.11 -11.82 -4.93
C PHE A 65 -13.27 -10.91 -5.81
N ALA A 66 -13.35 -11.10 -7.13
CA ALA A 66 -12.62 -10.28 -8.09
C ALA A 66 -13.02 -8.80 -8.01
N GLU A 67 -14.30 -8.50 -7.81
CA GLU A 67 -14.79 -7.12 -7.70
C GLU A 67 -14.20 -6.41 -6.47
N TYR A 68 -14.19 -7.06 -5.31
CA TYR A 68 -13.62 -6.47 -4.09
C TYR A 68 -12.10 -6.42 -4.08
N GLU A 69 -11.45 -7.39 -4.75
CA GLU A 69 -10.01 -7.34 -5.02
C GLU A 69 -9.67 -6.14 -5.91
N LYS A 70 -10.41 -5.94 -7.00
CA LYS A 70 -10.23 -4.79 -7.90
C LYS A 70 -10.47 -3.45 -7.20
N LYS A 71 -11.47 -3.38 -6.33
CA LYS A 71 -11.75 -2.20 -5.48
C LYS A 71 -10.73 -1.99 -4.35
N GLY A 72 -9.87 -2.98 -4.08
CA GLY A 72 -8.80 -2.87 -3.10
C GLY A 72 -9.26 -2.94 -1.66
N VAL A 73 -10.34 -3.68 -1.37
CA VAL A 73 -10.75 -3.95 0.02
C VAL A 73 -9.63 -4.77 0.70
N PRO A 74 -9.04 -4.28 1.81
CA PRO A 74 -7.86 -4.90 2.42
C PRO A 74 -8.03 -6.38 2.80
N VAL A 75 -9.19 -6.72 3.38
CA VAL A 75 -9.48 -8.06 3.88
C VAL A 75 -10.81 -8.55 3.31
N ARG A 76 -10.80 -9.74 2.71
CA ARG A 76 -12.02 -10.48 2.37
C ARG A 76 -12.19 -11.64 3.34
N VAL A 77 -13.39 -11.80 3.85
CA VAL A 77 -13.82 -12.95 4.65
C VAL A 77 -14.83 -13.73 3.83
N ALA A 78 -14.53 -14.99 3.53
CA ALA A 78 -15.48 -15.92 2.93
C ALA A 78 -16.03 -16.84 4.01
N ILE A 79 -17.35 -16.95 4.06
CA ILE A 79 -18.08 -17.73 5.06
C ILE A 79 -19.04 -18.69 4.39
N GLY A 80 -18.79 -19.99 4.53
CA GLY A 80 -19.70 -21.04 4.09
C GLY A 80 -20.25 -21.88 5.24
N ALA A 81 -21.24 -22.73 4.93
CA ALA A 81 -21.93 -23.53 5.96
C ALA A 81 -20.96 -24.47 6.71
N ARG A 82 -20.02 -25.08 5.98
CA ARG A 82 -18.97 -25.93 6.57
C ARG A 82 -18.03 -25.15 7.48
N ASP A 83 -17.75 -23.89 7.16
CA ASP A 83 -16.84 -23.06 7.98
C ASP A 83 -17.53 -22.72 9.30
N VAL A 84 -18.83 -22.37 9.25
CA VAL A 84 -19.67 -22.14 10.43
C VAL A 84 -19.76 -23.38 11.32
N GLU A 85 -19.98 -24.56 10.74
CA GLU A 85 -19.99 -25.84 11.48
C GLU A 85 -18.65 -26.13 12.18
N ASN A 86 -17.54 -25.72 11.59
CA ASN A 86 -16.19 -25.92 12.12
C ASN A 86 -15.68 -24.74 12.96
N ASN A 87 -16.51 -23.75 13.27
CA ASN A 87 -16.14 -22.53 13.99
C ASN A 87 -14.99 -21.73 13.32
N THR A 88 -14.94 -21.68 11.99
CA THR A 88 -13.89 -20.99 11.22
C THR A 88 -14.44 -20.15 10.07
N VAL A 89 -13.59 -19.36 9.42
CA VAL A 89 -13.83 -18.64 8.15
C VAL A 89 -12.54 -18.55 7.33
N GLU A 90 -12.64 -18.44 6.00
CA GLU A 90 -11.48 -18.13 5.16
C GLU A 90 -11.26 -16.61 5.13
N VAL A 91 -10.07 -16.16 5.48
CA VAL A 91 -9.64 -14.76 5.40
C VAL A 91 -8.57 -14.62 4.32
N ALA A 92 -8.77 -13.71 3.38
CA ALA A 92 -7.85 -13.40 2.30
C ALA A 92 -7.35 -11.95 2.39
N ARG A 93 -6.03 -11.77 2.30
CA ARG A 93 -5.37 -10.47 2.22
C ARG A 93 -5.34 -9.95 0.79
N ARG A 94 -5.59 -8.64 0.61
CA ARG A 94 -5.49 -8.02 -0.72
C ARG A 94 -4.06 -7.75 -1.17
N ASP A 95 -3.17 -7.38 -0.26
CA ASP A 95 -1.79 -6.95 -0.56
C ASP A 95 -0.87 -8.12 -0.92
N THR A 96 -1.05 -9.28 -0.29
CA THR A 96 -0.22 -10.49 -0.51
C THR A 96 -0.96 -11.62 -1.23
N ARG A 97 -2.30 -11.57 -1.29
CA ARG A 97 -3.18 -12.65 -1.78
C ARG A 97 -3.13 -13.94 -0.94
N GLU A 98 -2.49 -13.88 0.23
CA GLU A 98 -2.46 -14.99 1.18
C GLU A 98 -3.86 -15.25 1.72
N LYS A 99 -4.15 -16.54 1.92
CA LYS A 99 -5.40 -17.03 2.48
C LYS A 99 -5.09 -17.86 3.71
N GLN A 100 -5.93 -17.73 4.72
CA GLN A 100 -5.82 -18.49 5.96
C GLN A 100 -7.21 -18.82 6.50
N SER A 101 -7.32 -19.97 7.15
CA SER A 101 -8.50 -20.28 7.97
C SER A 101 -8.33 -19.65 9.34
N VAL A 102 -9.32 -18.87 9.78
CA VAL A 102 -9.32 -18.13 11.04
C VAL A 102 -10.46 -18.63 11.91
N SER A 103 -10.18 -18.88 13.18
CA SER A 103 -11.22 -19.21 14.16
C SER A 103 -12.19 -18.05 14.34
N LEU A 104 -13.47 -18.38 14.52
CA LEU A 104 -14.47 -17.41 14.92
C LEU A 104 -14.26 -16.95 16.38
N ASP A 105 -13.57 -17.76 17.19
CA ASP A 105 -13.14 -17.37 18.53
C ASP A 105 -12.06 -16.28 18.44
N GLY A 106 -12.31 -15.14 19.06
CA GLY A 106 -11.38 -14.00 19.00
C GLY A 106 -11.27 -13.34 17.62
N PHE A 107 -12.21 -13.65 16.69
CA PHE A 107 -12.18 -13.18 15.31
C PHE A 107 -11.94 -11.67 15.16
N THR A 108 -12.65 -10.85 15.93
CA THR A 108 -12.54 -9.39 15.84
C THR A 108 -11.12 -8.89 16.16
N THR A 109 -10.46 -9.48 17.15
CA THR A 109 -9.06 -9.18 17.49
C THR A 109 -8.13 -9.57 16.35
N THR A 110 -8.29 -10.80 15.83
CA THR A 110 -7.49 -11.30 14.70
C THR A 110 -7.60 -10.39 13.47
N ILE A 111 -8.80 -9.93 13.13
CA ILE A 111 -9.02 -9.02 12.01
C ILE A 111 -8.42 -7.64 12.27
N SER A 112 -8.55 -7.11 13.49
CA SER A 112 -7.93 -5.85 13.88
C SER A 112 -6.41 -5.89 13.73
N ASP A 113 -5.78 -6.95 14.24
CA ASP A 113 -4.33 -7.15 14.15
C ASP A 113 -3.87 -7.33 12.71
N LEU A 114 -4.62 -8.08 11.91
CA LEU A 114 -4.36 -8.26 10.48
C LEU A 114 -4.42 -6.92 9.72
N LEU A 115 -5.39 -6.05 10.02
CA LEU A 115 -5.48 -4.73 9.39
C LEU A 115 -4.28 -3.84 9.79
N ASN A 116 -3.79 -3.95 11.03
CA ASN A 116 -2.58 -3.23 11.45
C ASN A 116 -1.33 -3.77 10.74
N ASP A 117 -1.19 -5.09 10.62
CA ASP A 117 -0.09 -5.72 9.89
C ASP A 117 -0.07 -5.32 8.41
N ILE A 118 -1.21 -5.39 7.72
CA ILE A 118 -1.34 -4.94 6.32
C ILE A 118 -0.90 -3.48 6.19
N GLN A 119 -1.37 -2.61 7.09
CA GLN A 119 -1.01 -1.19 7.08
C GLN A 119 0.51 -0.99 7.23
N GLN A 120 1.15 -1.71 8.15
CA GLN A 120 2.59 -1.59 8.40
C GLN A 120 3.42 -2.21 7.27
N SER A 121 3.03 -3.39 6.78
CA SER A 121 3.69 -4.08 5.66
C SER A 121 3.68 -3.22 4.41
N MET A 122 2.53 -2.62 4.07
CA MET A 122 2.40 -1.72 2.93
C MET A 122 3.30 -0.48 3.05
N PHE A 123 3.41 0.10 4.26
CA PHE A 123 4.32 1.22 4.53
C PHE A 123 5.78 0.80 4.37
N ASN A 124 6.19 -0.30 5.01
CA ASN A 124 7.56 -0.81 4.95
C ASN A 124 7.99 -1.12 3.52
N LYS A 125 7.11 -1.74 2.72
CA LYS A 125 7.37 -2.03 1.30
C LYS A 125 7.55 -0.74 0.50
N ALA A 126 6.70 0.27 0.71
CA ALA A 126 6.82 1.55 0.01
C ALA A 126 8.06 2.34 0.44
N LEU A 127 8.41 2.30 1.74
CA LEU A 127 9.61 2.90 2.29
C LEU A 127 10.88 2.29 1.67
N ALA A 128 10.99 0.96 1.71
CA ALA A 128 12.11 0.24 1.11
C ALA A 128 12.21 0.49 -0.40
N HIS A 129 11.07 0.52 -1.11
CA HIS A 129 11.05 0.86 -2.54
C HIS A 129 11.58 2.28 -2.78
N ARG A 130 11.09 3.28 -2.05
CA ARG A 130 11.58 4.66 -2.16
C ARG A 130 13.08 4.71 -1.93
N ASP A 131 13.57 4.13 -0.84
CA ASP A 131 14.97 4.22 -0.45
C ASP A 131 15.90 3.51 -1.45
N ALA A 132 15.49 2.36 -1.98
CA ALA A 132 16.22 1.67 -3.05
C ALA A 132 16.25 2.44 -4.38
N HIS A 133 15.34 3.42 -4.56
CA HIS A 133 15.27 4.30 -5.73
C HIS A 133 15.83 5.70 -5.47
N ILE A 134 16.61 5.89 -4.40
CA ILE A 134 17.44 7.08 -4.20
C ILE A 134 18.87 6.73 -4.60
N THR A 135 19.32 7.25 -5.74
CA THR A 135 20.68 6.99 -6.24
C THR A 135 21.60 8.14 -5.86
N ARG A 136 22.66 7.84 -5.10
CA ARG A 136 23.75 8.80 -4.83
C ARG A 136 24.61 8.96 -6.07
N VAL A 137 24.96 10.20 -6.43
CA VAL A 137 25.87 10.52 -7.55
C VAL A 137 26.89 11.57 -7.14
N ASP A 138 28.07 11.51 -7.75
CA ASP A 138 29.20 12.37 -7.39
C ASP A 138 29.82 13.10 -8.59
N SER A 139 29.35 12.83 -9.81
CA SER A 139 29.72 13.56 -11.02
C SER A 139 28.51 13.99 -11.86
N TRP A 140 28.71 15.02 -12.69
CA TRP A 140 27.68 15.51 -13.61
C TRP A 140 27.29 14.44 -14.65
N GLU A 141 28.26 13.66 -15.10
CA GLU A 141 28.06 12.57 -16.06
C GLU A 141 27.17 11.47 -15.47
N GLU A 142 27.46 11.05 -14.23
CA GLU A 142 26.60 10.11 -13.48
C GLU A 142 25.20 10.66 -13.27
N PHE A 143 25.08 11.94 -12.90
CA PHE A 143 23.79 12.60 -12.75
C PHE A 143 22.94 12.47 -14.02
N GLN A 144 23.53 12.75 -15.19
CA GLN A 144 22.84 12.66 -16.47
C GLN A 144 22.51 11.22 -16.88
N SER A 145 23.40 10.26 -16.63
CA SER A 145 23.17 8.84 -16.92
C SER A 145 22.05 8.28 -16.03
N VAL A 146 22.14 8.48 -14.72
CA VAL A 146 21.12 8.01 -13.75
C VAL A 146 19.76 8.60 -14.08
N LEU A 147 19.68 9.88 -14.44
CA LEU A 147 18.41 10.52 -14.79
C LEU A 147 17.74 9.91 -16.04
N LYS A 148 18.52 9.38 -16.98
CA LYS A 148 18.02 8.76 -18.22
C LYS A 148 17.71 7.28 -18.05
N GLU A 149 18.53 6.58 -17.28
CA GLU A 149 18.52 5.11 -17.20
C GLU A 149 17.71 4.58 -16.02
N LYS A 150 17.61 5.37 -14.94
CA LYS A 150 16.94 4.96 -13.70
C LYS A 150 15.77 5.87 -13.39
N THR A 151 14.77 5.29 -12.75
CA THR A 151 13.66 6.05 -12.15
C THR A 151 13.97 6.32 -10.68
N GLY A 152 13.31 7.33 -10.11
CA GLY A 152 13.45 7.70 -8.70
C GLY A 152 14.15 9.03 -8.49
N PHE A 153 14.82 9.15 -7.34
CA PHE A 153 15.50 10.37 -6.94
C PHE A 153 17.01 10.24 -7.11
N ILE A 154 17.65 11.37 -7.39
CA ILE A 154 19.10 11.51 -7.41
C ILE A 154 19.52 12.32 -6.18
N SER A 155 20.40 11.76 -5.36
CA SER A 155 20.99 12.44 -4.19
C SER A 155 22.36 12.99 -4.56
N ALA A 156 22.44 14.31 -4.75
CA ALA A 156 23.63 14.99 -5.26
C ALA A 156 23.92 16.27 -4.47
N HIS A 157 25.19 16.62 -4.38
CA HIS A 157 25.60 17.89 -3.77
C HIS A 157 25.16 19.09 -4.61
N TRP A 158 24.72 20.14 -3.93
CA TRP A 158 24.31 21.41 -4.53
C TRP A 158 24.90 22.58 -3.74
N ASP A 159 25.27 23.66 -4.45
CA ASP A 159 25.98 24.82 -3.87
C ASP A 159 25.07 25.83 -3.17
N GLY A 160 23.76 25.59 -3.12
CA GLY A 160 22.80 26.48 -2.47
C GLY A 160 22.31 27.64 -3.34
N THR A 161 22.73 27.71 -4.61
CA THR A 161 22.42 28.85 -5.49
C THR A 161 21.31 28.56 -6.50
N ALA A 162 20.37 29.49 -6.63
CA ALA A 162 19.27 29.41 -7.59
C ALA A 162 19.77 29.33 -9.04
N GLU A 163 20.85 30.04 -9.36
CA GLU A 163 21.46 30.04 -10.69
C GLU A 163 21.93 28.64 -11.13
N THR A 164 22.46 27.86 -10.18
CA THR A 164 22.85 26.47 -10.44
C THR A 164 21.64 25.57 -10.61
N GLU A 165 20.59 25.76 -9.79
CA GLU A 165 19.35 25.00 -9.94
C GLU A 165 18.69 25.23 -11.31
N ASP A 166 18.60 26.50 -11.75
CA ASP A 166 18.02 26.87 -13.04
C ASP A 166 18.80 26.23 -14.20
N LYS A 167 20.13 26.24 -14.16
CA LYS A 167 20.97 25.59 -15.18
C LYS A 167 20.76 24.08 -15.22
N ILE A 168 20.72 23.41 -14.06
CA ILE A 168 20.46 21.96 -14.00
C ILE A 168 19.08 21.66 -14.60
N LYS A 169 18.06 22.46 -14.28
CA LYS A 169 16.71 22.33 -14.83
C LYS A 169 16.67 22.56 -16.33
N GLU A 170 17.36 23.57 -16.85
CA GLU A 170 17.43 23.83 -18.29
C GLU A 170 18.02 22.64 -19.05
N LEU A 171 19.13 22.08 -18.54
CA LEU A 171 19.88 20.99 -19.17
C LEU A 171 19.21 19.62 -19.05
N THR A 172 18.46 19.37 -17.96
CA THR A 172 18.03 18.01 -17.60
C THR A 172 16.53 17.88 -17.32
N LYS A 173 15.81 19.00 -17.19
CA LYS A 173 14.44 19.11 -16.68
C LYS A 173 14.24 18.62 -15.24
N ALA A 174 15.30 18.16 -14.58
CA ALA A 174 15.26 17.83 -13.17
C ALA A 174 15.23 19.11 -12.32
N THR A 175 14.44 19.09 -11.25
CA THR A 175 14.43 20.16 -10.23
C THR A 175 14.71 19.54 -8.87
N ILE A 176 15.11 20.38 -7.92
CA ILE A 176 15.20 19.95 -6.52
C ILE A 176 13.77 19.67 -6.03
N ARG A 177 13.58 18.52 -5.39
CA ARG A 177 12.31 18.07 -4.82
C ARG A 177 12.20 18.49 -3.37
N CYS A 178 13.29 18.31 -2.64
CA CYS A 178 13.46 18.79 -1.28
C CYS A 178 14.94 18.76 -0.87
N ILE A 179 15.21 19.52 0.18
CA ILE A 179 16.37 19.32 1.06
C ILE A 179 15.84 18.51 2.25
N PRO A 180 16.28 17.26 2.48
CA PRO A 180 15.77 16.46 3.59
C PRO A 180 16.05 17.14 4.94
N LEU A 181 15.10 17.06 5.90
CA LEU A 181 15.25 17.74 7.20
C LEU A 181 16.37 17.13 8.07
N ASP A 182 16.45 15.80 8.10
CA ASP A 182 17.46 15.05 8.87
C ASP A 182 18.60 14.55 7.96
N ASN A 183 18.99 15.38 6.99
CA ASN A 183 20.00 15.03 6.02
C ASN A 183 21.40 14.99 6.65
N PRO A 184 22.21 13.94 6.38
CA PRO A 184 23.61 13.93 6.80
C PRO A 184 24.33 15.18 6.30
N GLN A 185 24.95 15.91 7.24
CA GLN A 185 25.83 17.01 6.90
C GLN A 185 27.17 16.42 6.44
N GLU A 186 27.43 16.53 5.15
CA GLU A 186 28.58 15.93 4.45
C GLU A 186 29.19 17.00 3.54
N GLU A 187 30.46 17.34 3.76
CA GLU A 187 31.16 18.25 2.87
C GLU A 187 31.41 17.57 1.52
N GLY A 188 31.09 18.29 0.45
CA GLY A 188 31.23 17.82 -0.91
C GLY A 188 31.33 18.99 -1.89
N LYS A 189 31.18 18.67 -3.17
CA LYS A 189 31.21 19.64 -4.25
C LYS A 189 29.93 19.57 -5.04
N CYS A 190 29.35 20.72 -5.35
CA CYS A 190 28.19 20.81 -6.20
C CYS A 190 28.40 20.03 -7.48
N ILE A 191 27.43 19.19 -7.81
CA ILE A 191 27.46 18.25 -8.93
C ILE A 191 27.67 18.93 -10.28
N PHE A 192 27.32 20.23 -10.38
CA PHE A 192 27.42 21.01 -11.60
C PHE A 192 28.57 22.03 -11.57
N THR A 193 28.65 22.87 -10.52
CA THR A 193 29.63 23.98 -10.48
C THR A 193 30.96 23.60 -9.85
N GLY A 194 31.04 22.48 -9.13
CA GLY A 194 32.22 22.08 -8.35
C GLY A 194 32.47 22.94 -7.10
N LYS A 195 31.63 23.95 -6.82
CA LYS A 195 31.71 24.78 -5.61
C LYS A 195 31.43 23.96 -4.34
N PRO A 196 31.89 24.39 -3.16
CA PRO A 196 31.60 23.70 -1.90
C PRO A 196 30.11 23.52 -1.65
N SER A 197 29.75 22.36 -1.09
CA SER A 197 28.39 21.97 -0.72
C SER A 197 28.45 21.25 0.62
N LYS A 198 27.52 21.56 1.53
CA LYS A 198 27.52 21.00 2.90
C LYS A 198 26.61 19.79 3.08
N GLU A 199 25.79 19.51 2.06
CA GLU A 199 24.80 18.44 2.11
C GLU A 199 24.31 18.07 0.71
N ARG A 200 23.58 16.96 0.60
CA ARG A 200 22.98 16.50 -0.66
C ARG A 200 21.52 16.86 -0.74
N VAL A 201 21.05 17.23 -1.92
CA VAL A 201 19.62 17.48 -2.14
C VAL A 201 19.05 16.41 -3.07
N LEU A 202 17.73 16.23 -3.03
CA LEU A 202 17.06 15.24 -3.87
C LEU A 202 16.57 15.90 -5.16
N PHE A 203 17.08 15.44 -6.29
CA PHE A 203 16.62 15.82 -7.62
C PHE A 203 15.72 14.74 -8.22
N ALA A 204 14.75 15.14 -9.03
CA ALA A 204 14.04 14.25 -9.94
C ALA A 204 13.41 15.05 -11.08
N GLN A 205 12.99 14.39 -12.17
CA GLN A 205 12.06 14.99 -13.12
C GLN A 205 10.68 15.18 -12.49
N ALA A 206 9.99 16.25 -12.89
CA ALA A 206 8.64 16.51 -12.38
C ALA A 206 7.66 15.57 -13.07
N TYR A 207 6.61 15.17 -12.35
CA TYR A 207 5.46 14.47 -12.91
C TYR A 207 4.75 15.34 -13.95
#